data_AF-A0A3P8K4P4-F1
#
_entry.id   AF-A0A3P8K4P4-F1
#
_cell.length_a   1.000
_cell.length_b   1.000
_cell.length_c   1.000
_cell.angle_alpha   90.00
_cell.angle_beta   90.00
_cell.angle_gamma   90.00
#
_symmetry.space_group_name_H-M   'P 1'
#
loop_
_entity.id
_entity.type
_entity.pdbx_description
1 polymer ?
#
loop_
_entity_poly.entity_id
_entity_poly.type
_entity_poly.pdbx_seq_one_letter_code
_entity_poly.pdbx_strand_id
1 'polypeptide(L)'
;MRLIYIFLLAWSLSLGAYAATAPDAKQIAQELEQAKAAKPAQPGTVEALQSALNALEERSASLERTRQYQQVIDNFPKLFQTLRSQINNLADEPRQVSTTLSTDALNQEILQVSSQLLEASRQAQQEQERARDIADSLNQLPQQQTDRPPSAERR
;
A
#
# COMPACT_ATOMS: atom_id res chain seq x y z
N MET A 1 -37.88 -9.53 -43.56
CA MET A 1 -38.32 -8.77 -42.36
C MET A 1 -37.97 -9.47 -41.04
N ARG A 2 -38.21 -10.78 -40.84
CA ARG A 2 -37.98 -11.48 -39.56
C ARG A 2 -36.48 -11.68 -39.17
N LEU A 3 -35.57 -11.76 -40.15
CA LEU A 3 -34.13 -11.95 -39.91
C LEU A 3 -33.40 -10.68 -39.41
N ILE A 4 -33.85 -9.49 -39.84
CA ILE A 4 -33.32 -8.22 -39.36
C ILE A 4 -33.57 -8.06 -37.86
N TYR A 5 -34.77 -8.39 -37.39
CA TYR A 5 -35.08 -8.30 -35.96
C TYR A 5 -34.25 -9.26 -35.12
N ILE A 6 -33.98 -10.47 -35.59
CA ILE A 6 -33.15 -11.44 -34.86
C ILE A 6 -31.70 -10.96 -34.77
N PHE A 7 -31.18 -10.33 -35.83
CA PHE A 7 -29.82 -9.77 -35.83
C PHE A 7 -29.71 -8.58 -34.86
N LEU A 8 -30.72 -7.71 -34.86
CA LEU A 8 -30.80 -6.55 -33.97
C LEU A 8 -30.98 -6.96 -32.49
N LEU A 9 -31.72 -8.05 -32.24
CA LEU A 9 -31.96 -8.61 -30.91
C LEU A 9 -30.76 -9.41 -30.39
N ALA A 10 -30.00 -10.06 -31.27
CA ALA A 10 -28.71 -10.66 -30.93
C ALA A 10 -27.65 -9.60 -30.62
N TRP A 11 -27.64 -8.49 -31.36
CA TRP A 11 -26.76 -7.35 -31.09
C TRP A 11 -27.14 -6.66 -29.76
N SER A 12 -28.42 -6.52 -29.43
CA SER A 12 -28.85 -5.94 -28.16
C SER A 12 -28.57 -6.83 -26.95
N LEU A 13 -28.66 -8.17 -27.09
CA LEU A 13 -28.25 -9.11 -26.05
C LEU A 13 -26.73 -9.12 -25.83
N SER A 14 -25.93 -8.87 -26.87
CA SER A 14 -24.48 -8.77 -26.74
C SER A 14 -24.02 -7.57 -25.93
N LEU A 15 -24.79 -6.46 -25.90
CA LEU A 15 -24.52 -5.34 -24.99
C LEU A 15 -25.00 -5.61 -23.55
N GLY A 16 -25.97 -6.51 -23.36
CA GLY A 16 -26.53 -6.85 -22.05
C GLY A 16 -25.71 -7.86 -21.23
N ALA A 17 -24.75 -8.56 -21.85
CA ALA A 17 -23.92 -9.54 -21.16
C ALA A 17 -22.68 -8.93 -20.45
N TYR A 18 -22.35 -7.66 -20.70
CA TYR A 18 -21.24 -6.96 -20.04
C TYR A 18 -21.57 -6.46 -18.63
N ALA A 19 -22.75 -6.78 -18.08
CA ALA A 19 -23.18 -6.36 -16.75
C ALA A 19 -22.64 -7.22 -15.59
N ALA A 20 -21.78 -8.22 -15.85
CA ALA A 20 -21.22 -9.10 -14.81
C ALA A 20 -19.69 -9.01 -14.65
N THR A 21 -19.00 -8.25 -15.51
CA THR A 21 -17.56 -8.04 -15.38
C THR A 21 -17.32 -6.57 -15.61
N ALA A 22 -16.96 -5.83 -14.55
CA ALA A 22 -16.34 -4.53 -14.73
C ALA A 22 -15.21 -4.70 -15.76
N PRO A 23 -15.09 -3.85 -16.78
CA PRO A 23 -14.06 -4.00 -17.79
C PRO A 23 -12.72 -4.13 -17.09
N ASP A 24 -12.03 -5.25 -17.30
CA ASP A 24 -10.79 -5.55 -16.59
C ASP A 24 -9.80 -4.44 -16.96
N ALA A 25 -9.08 -3.89 -15.98
CA ALA A 25 -8.15 -2.78 -16.21
C ALA A 25 -7.18 -3.11 -17.36
N LYS A 26 -6.86 -4.39 -17.50
CA LYS A 26 -6.02 -4.92 -18.58
C LYS A 26 -6.64 -4.78 -19.97
N GLN A 27 -7.96 -4.96 -20.10
CA GLN A 27 -8.68 -4.81 -21.36
C GLN A 27 -8.77 -3.34 -21.78
N ILE A 28 -9.08 -2.43 -20.84
CA ILE A 28 -9.12 -0.98 -21.13
C ILE A 28 -7.71 -0.46 -21.47
N ALA A 29 -6.66 -0.95 -20.80
CA ALA A 29 -5.27 -0.62 -21.12
C ALA A 29 -4.86 -1.10 -22.52
N GLN A 30 -5.29 -2.31 -22.90
CA GLN A 30 -5.02 -2.85 -24.23
C GLN A 30 -5.79 -2.10 -25.33
N GLU A 31 -7.04 -1.72 -25.07
CA GLU A 31 -7.83 -0.87 -25.97
C GLU A 31 -7.25 0.54 -26.10
N LEU A 32 -6.67 1.08 -25.02
CA LEU A 32 -5.97 2.36 -25.04
C LEU A 32 -4.68 2.28 -25.88
N GLU A 33 -3.91 1.20 -25.80
CA GLU A 33 -2.76 1.00 -26.68
C GLU A 33 -3.18 0.85 -28.15
N GLN A 34 -4.27 0.12 -28.43
CA GLN A 34 -4.80 -0.04 -29.77
C GLN A 34 -5.36 1.28 -30.34
N ALA A 35 -6.07 2.07 -29.53
CA ALA A 35 -6.59 3.38 -29.89
C ALA A 35 -5.47 4.41 -30.14
N LYS A 36 -4.34 4.28 -29.44
CA LYS A 36 -3.11 5.06 -29.68
C LYS A 36 -2.36 4.59 -30.94
N ALA A 37 -2.39 3.29 -31.24
CA ALA A 37 -1.70 2.70 -32.39
C ALA A 37 -2.48 2.83 -33.73
N ALA A 38 -3.81 2.99 -33.68
CA ALA A 38 -4.64 3.19 -34.85
C ALA A 38 -4.42 4.58 -35.48
N LYS A 39 -4.34 4.65 -36.82
CA LYS A 39 -4.30 5.92 -37.58
C LYS A 39 -5.61 6.10 -38.37
N PRO A 40 -6.33 7.22 -38.21
CA PRO A 40 -6.03 8.34 -37.32
C PRO A 40 -6.37 8.01 -35.87
N ALA A 41 -5.46 8.35 -34.95
CA ALA A 41 -5.72 8.19 -33.52
C ALA A 41 -6.80 9.20 -33.11
N GLN A 42 -7.87 8.74 -32.48
CA GLN A 42 -8.95 9.61 -32.00
C GLN A 42 -8.63 10.05 -30.57
N PRO A 43 -8.12 11.28 -30.34
CA PRO A 43 -7.60 11.70 -29.04
C PRO A 43 -8.66 11.63 -27.92
N GLY A 44 -9.92 11.95 -28.22
CA GLY A 44 -11.01 11.86 -27.23
C GLY A 44 -11.31 10.43 -26.75
N THR A 45 -11.07 9.41 -27.60
CA THR A 45 -11.24 8.00 -27.17
C THR A 45 -10.11 7.54 -26.26
N VAL A 46 -8.88 7.99 -26.53
CA VAL A 46 -7.71 7.70 -25.69
C VAL A 46 -7.87 8.33 -24.32
N GLU A 47 -8.35 9.58 -24.26
CA GLU A 47 -8.57 10.30 -23.00
C GLU A 47 -9.70 9.69 -22.16
N ALA A 48 -10.80 9.27 -22.80
CA ALA A 48 -11.89 8.56 -22.13
C ALA A 48 -11.43 7.20 -21.55
N LEU A 49 -10.64 6.43 -22.30
CA LEU A 49 -10.07 5.16 -21.83
C LEU A 49 -9.06 5.36 -20.69
N GLN A 50 -8.24 6.42 -20.76
CA GLN A 50 -7.30 6.78 -19.70
C GLN A 50 -8.04 7.18 -18.42
N SER A 51 -9.12 7.97 -18.53
CA SER A 51 -9.97 8.36 -17.40
C SER A 51 -10.69 7.16 -16.78
N ALA A 52 -11.18 6.24 -17.61
CA ALA A 52 -11.81 5.00 -17.15
C ALA A 52 -10.84 4.11 -16.36
N LEU A 53 -9.57 4.02 -16.81
CA LEU A 53 -8.52 3.30 -16.07
C LEU A 53 -8.23 3.93 -14.71
N ASN A 54 -8.05 5.25 -14.68
CA ASN A 54 -7.78 5.97 -13.43
C ASN A 54 -8.94 5.80 -12.43
N ALA A 55 -10.19 5.89 -12.89
CA ALA A 55 -11.37 5.68 -12.05
C ALA A 55 -11.46 4.25 -11.49
N LEU A 56 -11.04 3.25 -12.29
CA LEU A 56 -11.00 1.86 -11.85
C LEU A 56 -9.89 1.61 -10.82
N GLU A 57 -8.73 2.22 -11.01
CA GLU A 57 -7.63 2.19 -10.05
C GLU A 57 -8.04 2.83 -8.71
N GLU A 58 -8.66 4.00 -8.73
CA GLU A 58 -9.17 4.69 -7.55
C GLU A 58 -10.26 3.87 -6.82
N ARG A 59 -11.12 3.19 -7.58
CA ARG A 59 -12.07 2.21 -7.02
C ARG A 59 -11.37 1.03 -6.33
N SER A 60 -10.29 0.51 -6.91
CA SER A 60 -9.54 -0.59 -6.30
C SER A 60 -8.83 -0.15 -5.01
N ALA A 61 -8.21 1.03 -5.03
CA ALA A 61 -7.54 1.61 -3.88
C ALA A 61 -8.52 1.93 -2.74
N SER A 62 -9.71 2.43 -3.06
CA SER A 62 -10.76 2.67 -2.05
C SER A 62 -11.28 1.37 -1.43
N LEU A 63 -11.50 0.32 -2.21
CA LEU A 63 -11.86 -1.01 -1.69
C LEU A 63 -10.79 -1.56 -0.74
N GLU A 64 -9.52 -1.39 -1.08
CA GLU A 64 -8.41 -1.83 -0.24
C GLU A 64 -8.41 -1.09 1.11
N ARG A 65 -8.61 0.23 1.08
CA ARG A 65 -8.77 1.03 2.31
C ARG A 65 -9.98 0.57 3.13
N THR A 66 -11.12 0.28 2.50
CA THR A 66 -12.30 -0.27 3.20
C THR A 66 -11.98 -1.61 3.87
N ARG A 67 -11.22 -2.50 3.21
CA ARG A 67 -10.78 -3.76 3.83
C ARG A 67 -9.86 -3.52 5.01
N GLN A 68 -8.92 -2.58 4.91
CA GLN A 68 -8.04 -2.22 6.02
C GLN A 68 -8.85 -1.72 7.23
N TYR A 69 -9.84 -0.84 7.01
CA TYR A 69 -10.74 -0.41 8.08
C TYR A 69 -11.55 -1.58 8.67
N GLN A 70 -12.07 -2.47 7.82
CA GLN A 70 -12.80 -3.65 8.27
C GLN A 70 -11.91 -4.54 9.17
N GLN A 71 -10.65 -4.76 8.79
CA GLN A 71 -9.70 -5.52 9.60
C GLN A 71 -9.45 -4.87 10.97
N VAL A 72 -9.34 -3.54 11.03
CA VAL A 72 -9.18 -2.83 12.32
C VAL A 72 -10.42 -3.00 13.19
N ILE A 73 -11.62 -2.86 12.59
CA ILE A 73 -12.90 -3.06 13.30
C ILE A 73 -13.00 -4.49 13.83
N ASP A 74 -12.70 -5.49 13.01
CA ASP A 74 -12.80 -6.90 13.37
C ASP A 74 -11.76 -7.31 14.43
N ASN A 75 -10.59 -6.67 14.42
CA ASN A 75 -9.53 -6.95 15.40
C ASN A 75 -9.66 -6.15 16.70
N PHE A 76 -10.48 -5.09 16.73
CA PHE A 76 -10.67 -4.26 17.91
C PHE A 76 -11.09 -5.06 19.17
N PRO A 77 -12.06 -6.00 19.12
CA PRO A 77 -12.43 -6.81 20.28
C PRO A 77 -11.28 -7.67 20.81
N LYS A 78 -10.42 -8.19 19.92
CA LYS A 78 -9.25 -9.00 20.31
C LYS A 78 -8.20 -8.13 20.98
N LEU A 79 -7.89 -6.96 20.42
CA LEU A 79 -6.97 -6.01 21.03
C LEU A 79 -7.47 -5.59 22.41
N PHE A 80 -8.77 -5.33 22.55
CA PHE A 80 -9.39 -5.01 23.82
C PHE A 80 -9.34 -6.17 24.82
N GLN A 81 -9.58 -7.40 24.38
CA GLN A 81 -9.41 -8.59 25.23
C GLN A 81 -7.96 -8.77 25.67
N THR A 82 -7.00 -8.64 24.77
CA THR A 82 -5.56 -8.70 25.09
C THR A 82 -5.16 -7.62 26.09
N LEU A 83 -5.63 -6.38 25.89
CA LEU A 83 -5.38 -5.29 26.83
C LEU A 83 -6.02 -5.57 28.19
N ARG A 84 -7.25 -6.08 28.21
CA ARG A 84 -7.94 -6.45 29.45
C ARG A 84 -7.26 -7.62 30.15
N SER A 85 -6.75 -8.61 29.42
CA SER A 85 -5.96 -9.70 30.00
C SER A 85 -4.62 -9.20 30.53
N GLN A 86 -3.96 -8.26 29.85
CA GLN A 86 -2.76 -7.61 30.38
C GLN A 86 -3.08 -6.87 31.68
N ILE A 87 -4.13 -6.05 31.72
CA ILE A 87 -4.57 -5.34 32.95
C ILE A 87 -4.90 -6.33 34.07
N ASN A 88 -5.63 -7.40 33.77
CA ASN A 88 -5.99 -8.40 34.76
C ASN A 88 -4.77 -9.19 35.26
N ASN A 89 -3.84 -9.57 34.38
CA ASN A 89 -2.58 -10.21 34.77
C ASN A 89 -1.71 -9.27 35.62
N LEU A 90 -1.74 -7.96 35.34
CA LEU A 90 -1.10 -6.93 36.18
C LEU A 90 -1.81 -6.74 37.54
N ALA A 91 -3.08 -7.13 37.66
CA ALA A 91 -3.87 -7.03 38.89
C ALA A 91 -3.84 -8.32 39.73
N ASP A 92 -3.59 -9.49 39.09
CA ASP A 92 -3.44 -10.80 39.75
C ASP A 92 -2.03 -10.98 40.35
N GLU A 93 -1.06 -10.17 39.94
CA GLU A 93 -0.02 -9.73 40.87
C GLU A 93 -0.69 -8.69 41.77
N PRO A 94 -1.12 -9.01 43.02
CA PRO A 94 -1.33 -7.95 43.98
C PRO A 94 -0.01 -7.19 43.94
N ARG A 95 -0.05 -5.92 43.50
CA ARG A 95 1.13 -5.07 43.51
C ARG A 95 1.58 -5.08 44.97
N GLN A 96 2.51 -5.98 45.30
CA GLN A 96 3.36 -5.84 46.45
C GLN A 96 4.14 -4.60 46.07
N VAL A 97 3.54 -3.45 46.38
CA VAL A 97 4.31 -2.25 46.62
C VAL A 97 5.16 -2.68 47.79
N SER A 98 6.32 -3.27 47.47
CA SER A 98 7.40 -3.45 48.40
C SER A 98 7.69 -2.04 48.84
N THR A 99 7.12 -1.65 49.96
CA THR A 99 7.44 -0.41 50.70
C THR A 99 8.90 -0.39 51.18
N THR A 100 9.70 -1.34 50.68
CA THR A 100 11.11 -1.58 50.88
C THR A 100 11.89 -1.71 49.56
N LEU A 101 11.46 -1.08 48.45
CA LEU A 101 12.41 -0.80 47.37
C LEU A 101 13.43 0.21 47.90
N SER A 102 14.55 -0.30 48.43
CA SER A 102 15.69 0.51 48.84
C SER A 102 16.06 1.45 47.70
N THR A 103 16.46 2.68 48.02
CA THR A 103 16.91 3.72 47.07
C THR A 103 17.91 3.18 46.03
N ASP A 104 18.67 2.14 46.40
CA ASP A 104 19.60 1.43 45.52
C ASP A 104 18.93 0.65 44.38
N ALA A 105 17.80 -0.01 44.61
CA ALA A 105 17.06 -0.74 43.58
C ALA A 105 16.45 0.22 42.55
N LEU A 106 15.96 1.37 43.02
CA LEU A 106 15.44 2.42 42.17
C LEU A 106 16.55 3.07 41.33
N ASN A 107 17.73 3.28 41.91
CA ASN A 107 18.92 3.74 41.18
C ASN A 107 19.37 2.74 40.11
N GLN A 108 19.34 1.44 40.40
CA GLN A 108 19.66 0.42 39.41
C GLN A 108 18.66 0.39 38.25
N GLU A 109 17.37 0.53 38.53
CA GLU A 109 16.33 0.61 37.49
C GLU A 109 16.48 1.89 36.66
N ILE A 110 16.76 3.04 37.29
CA ILE A 110 17.06 4.29 36.58
C ILE A 110 18.25 4.11 35.64
N LEU A 111 19.33 3.48 36.10
CA LEU A 111 20.52 3.23 35.27
C LEU A 111 20.20 2.27 34.10
N GLN A 112 19.39 1.24 34.34
CA GLN A 112 19.01 0.26 33.33
C GLN A 112 18.06 0.84 32.28
N VAL A 113 17.09 1.67 32.71
CA VAL A 113 16.20 2.39 31.78
C VAL A 113 17.00 3.43 30.99
N SER A 114 17.95 4.12 31.62
CA SER A 114 18.82 5.07 30.93
C SER A 114 19.70 4.39 29.86
N SER A 115 20.23 3.19 30.14
CA SER A 115 21.02 2.45 29.15
C SER A 115 20.14 1.99 27.99
N GLN A 116 18.95 1.45 28.26
CA GLN A 116 18.00 1.08 27.21
C GLN A 116 17.58 2.28 26.35
N LEU A 117 17.31 3.43 26.96
CA LEU A 117 16.94 4.64 26.22
C LEU A 117 18.10 5.14 25.35
N LEU A 118 19.34 5.07 25.84
CA LEU A 118 20.53 5.42 25.07
C LEU A 118 20.75 4.46 23.90
N GLU A 119 20.55 3.16 24.11
CA GLU A 119 20.63 2.14 23.07
C GLU A 119 19.57 2.36 21.98
N ALA A 120 18.32 2.62 22.38
CA ALA A 120 17.22 2.93 21.47
C ALA A 120 17.46 4.23 20.69
N SER A 121 18.03 5.25 21.34
CA SER A 121 18.42 6.50 20.67
C SER A 121 19.49 6.27 19.61
N ARG A 122 20.51 5.43 19.90
CA ARG A 122 21.54 5.05 18.92
C ARG A 122 20.95 4.28 17.74
N GLN A 123 20.02 3.36 17.98
CA GLN A 123 19.33 2.62 16.92
C GLN A 123 18.52 3.56 16.03
N ALA A 124 17.76 4.49 16.63
CA ALA A 124 16.99 5.48 15.88
C ALA A 124 17.90 6.39 15.02
N GLN A 125 19.06 6.81 15.54
CA GLN A 125 20.05 7.55 14.76
C GLN A 125 20.61 6.74 13.59
N GLN A 126 20.93 5.46 13.82
CA GLN A 126 21.45 4.59 12.78
C GLN A 126 20.41 4.34 11.67
N GLU A 127 19.13 4.22 12.02
CA GLU A 127 18.05 4.12 11.04
C GLU A 127 17.86 5.41 10.25
N GLN A 128 18.00 6.57 10.90
CA GLN A 128 17.95 7.86 10.23
C GLN A 128 19.12 8.04 9.26
N GLU A 129 20.33 7.66 9.65
CA GLU A 129 21.51 7.66 8.78
C GLU A 129 21.33 6.71 7.60
N ARG A 130 20.86 5.47 7.84
CA ARG A 130 20.53 4.54 6.75
C ARG A 130 19.46 5.08 5.82
N ALA A 131 18.41 5.70 6.35
CA ALA A 131 17.36 6.29 5.54
C ALA A 131 17.91 7.41 4.65
N ARG A 132 18.85 8.20 5.18
CA ARG A 132 19.55 9.25 4.44
C ARG A 132 20.48 8.67 3.38
N ASP A 133 21.26 7.64 3.68
CA ASP A 133 22.12 6.95 2.72
C ASP A 133 21.31 6.30 1.59
N ILE A 134 20.14 5.73 1.91
CA ILE A 134 19.20 5.19 0.92
C ILE A 134 18.66 6.33 0.06
N ALA A 135 18.24 7.46 0.65
CA ALA A 135 17.76 8.62 -0.11
C ALA A 135 18.85 9.18 -1.04
N ASP A 136 20.09 9.28 -0.55
CA ASP A 136 21.23 9.73 -1.34
C ASP A 136 21.57 8.72 -2.45
N SER A 137 21.51 7.41 -2.17
CA SER A 137 21.69 6.34 -3.17
C SER A 137 20.60 6.35 -4.23
N LEU A 138 19.33 6.55 -3.85
CA LEU A 138 18.20 6.69 -4.77
C LEU A 138 18.34 7.94 -5.64
N ASN A 139 18.88 9.04 -5.11
CA ASN A 139 19.16 10.24 -5.87
C ASN A 139 20.35 10.08 -6.84
N GLN A 140 21.30 9.20 -6.52
CA GLN A 140 22.45 8.88 -7.38
C GLN A 140 22.16 7.79 -8.43
N LEU A 141 21.12 6.96 -8.25
CA LEU A 141 20.68 5.99 -9.26
C LEU A 141 20.46 6.59 -10.67
N PRO A 142 19.75 7.73 -10.84
CA PRO A 142 19.60 8.35 -12.15
C PRO A 142 20.94 8.87 -12.72
N GLN A 143 21.86 9.34 -11.86
CA GLN A 143 23.19 9.80 -12.30
C GLN A 143 24.06 8.63 -12.80
N GLN A 144 24.04 7.48 -12.11
CA GLN A 144 24.79 6.29 -12.56
C GLN A 144 24.22 5.63 -13.83
N GLN A 145 22.93 5.86 -14.14
CA GLN A 145 22.35 5.44 -15.42
C GLN A 145 22.68 6.41 -16.57
N THR A 146 22.88 7.70 -16.27
CA THR A 146 23.36 8.69 -17.25
C THR A 146 24.87 8.57 -17.53
N ASP A 147 25.68 8.17 -16.54
CA ASP A 147 27.14 8.05 -16.66
C ASP A 147 27.63 6.68 -17.19
N ARG A 148 26.73 5.78 -17.60
CA ARG A 148 27.17 4.60 -18.36
C ARG A 148 27.51 5.09 -19.78
N PRO A 149 28.80 5.16 -20.18
CA PRO A 149 29.13 5.62 -21.53
C PRO A 149 28.48 4.69 -22.55
N PRO A 150 28.01 5.18 -23.71
CA PRO A 150 27.45 4.33 -24.75
C PRO A 150 28.52 3.32 -25.18
N SER A 151 28.41 2.09 -24.67
CA SER A 151 29.26 0.99 -25.07
C SER A 151 28.92 0.62 -26.50
N ALA A 152 29.87 0.93 -27.39
CA ALA A 152 30.11 0.25 -28.66
C ALA A 152 29.03 0.32 -29.74
N GLU A 153 28.94 1.49 -30.38
CA GLU A 153 28.62 1.57 -31.81
C GLU A 153 29.89 1.94 -32.57
N ARG A 154 30.77 0.94 -32.77
CA ARG A 154 31.80 0.93 -33.83
C ARG A 154 32.49 -0.43 -33.87
N ARG A 155 31.97 -1.34 -34.71
CA ARG A 155 32.69 -2.11 -35.74
C ARG A 155 31.75 -3.11 -36.41
#